data_AF-A0A0N0AKV3-F1
#
_entry.id   AF-A0A0N0AKV3-F1
#
_cell.length_a   1.000
_cell.length_b   1.000
_cell.length_c   1.000
_cell.angle_alpha   90.00
_cell.angle_beta   90.00
_cell.angle_gamma   90.00
#
_symmetry.space_group_name_H-M   'P 1'
#
loop_
_entity.id
_entity.type
_entity.pdbx_description
1 polymer ?
#
loop_
_entity_poly.entity_id
_entity_poly.type
_entity_poly.pdbx_seq_one_letter_code
_entity_poly.pdbx_strand_id
1 'polypeptide(L)'
;MADRFANRRRITSLDPERDHVEIMRVSSGYEFPWDYVRSLEFALFRTYCVPSISALLAKTGEFERRPQRRYDDTALLMAEMVEHGYDSPRGREALRVVNRLHGRYEISNDDMRYVLSTFIFDPIEWITRYGWRPLTDHERLAAFHFYSAVGVRMGIKELPPTYSAYLAFKREYEEQHFTYSDTNRAIGQYTLDLFCSWYPAPPALTSRAVLAMLDGPMLTAFGFPAQPAWLTRAARTALRARATTVRLLPPRRTPRLTNDPKNRSYPGYPTGYRPADLGAP
;
A
#
# COMPACT_ATOMS: atom_id res chain seq x y z
N MET A 1 8.67 -30.50 -11.18
CA MET A 1 8.43 -29.07 -11.46
C MET A 1 7.71 -28.48 -10.26
N ALA A 2 8.15 -27.34 -9.70
CA ALA A 2 7.50 -26.76 -8.53
C ALA A 2 6.08 -26.30 -8.90
N ASP A 3 5.08 -26.69 -8.11
CA ASP A 3 3.68 -26.40 -8.41
C ASP A 3 3.37 -24.91 -8.19
N ARG A 4 3.18 -24.18 -9.30
CA ARG A 4 2.88 -22.74 -9.32
C ARG A 4 1.59 -22.38 -8.60
N PHE A 5 0.63 -23.31 -8.48
CA PHE A 5 -0.69 -23.05 -7.90
C PHE A 5 -0.87 -23.65 -6.49
N ALA A 6 0.19 -24.16 -5.86
CA ALA A 6 0.12 -24.72 -4.51
C ALA A 6 -0.44 -23.73 -3.49
N ASN A 7 0.06 -22.48 -3.50
CA ASN A 7 -0.41 -21.42 -2.61
C ASN A 7 -1.87 -21.04 -2.89
N ARG A 8 -2.29 -21.00 -4.16
CA ARG A 8 -3.70 -20.75 -4.51
C ARG A 8 -4.59 -21.83 -3.88
N ARG A 9 -4.22 -23.11 -3.97
CA ARG A 9 -5.00 -24.20 -3.39
C ARG A 9 -5.05 -24.15 -1.86
N ARG A 10 -3.91 -23.84 -1.21
CA ARG A 10 -3.84 -23.59 0.24
C ARG A 10 -4.78 -22.45 0.64
N ILE A 11 -4.72 -21.32 -0.06
CA ILE A 11 -5.57 -20.16 0.21
C ILE A 11 -7.05 -20.52 0.10
N THR A 12 -7.45 -21.24 -0.96
CA THR A 12 -8.86 -21.61 -1.18
C THR A 12 -9.36 -22.73 -0.26
N SER A 13 -8.48 -23.36 0.54
CA SER A 13 -8.89 -24.33 1.57
C SER A 13 -9.05 -23.70 2.96
N LEU A 14 -8.68 -22.43 3.12
CA LEU A 14 -8.80 -21.67 4.37
C LEU A 14 -10.12 -20.90 4.42
N ASP A 15 -10.59 -20.51 5.59
CA ASP A 15 -11.76 -19.63 5.74
C ASP A 15 -11.32 -18.16 5.64
N PRO A 16 -11.89 -17.35 4.74
CA PRO A 16 -11.41 -15.98 4.51
C PRO A 16 -11.70 -15.01 5.66
N GLU A 17 -12.61 -15.31 6.57
CA GLU A 17 -12.89 -14.50 7.75
C GLU A 17 -12.05 -14.95 8.95
N ARG A 18 -11.90 -16.25 9.17
CA ARG A 18 -11.17 -16.79 10.33
C ARG A 18 -9.66 -16.81 10.11
N ASP A 19 -9.23 -17.15 8.89
CA ASP A 19 -7.82 -17.38 8.56
C ASP A 19 -7.21 -16.22 7.74
N HIS A 20 -7.85 -15.04 7.76
CA HIS A 20 -7.45 -13.88 6.96
C HIS A 20 -5.99 -13.46 7.18
N VAL A 21 -5.44 -13.62 8.39
CA VAL A 21 -4.02 -13.34 8.67
C VAL A 21 -3.10 -14.28 7.89
N GLU A 22 -3.42 -15.57 7.85
CA GLU A 22 -2.63 -16.55 7.09
C GLU A 22 -2.76 -16.31 5.58
N ILE A 23 -3.98 -16.07 5.10
CA ILE A 23 -4.22 -15.78 3.68
C ILE A 23 -3.46 -14.52 3.25
N MET A 24 -3.50 -13.46 4.06
CA MET A 24 -2.75 -12.22 3.79
C MET A 24 -1.25 -12.48 3.77
N ARG A 25 -0.71 -13.25 4.71
CA ARG A 25 0.72 -13.61 4.74
C ARG A 25 1.14 -14.41 3.51
N VAL A 26 0.33 -15.38 3.07
CA VAL A 26 0.63 -16.19 1.87
C VAL A 26 0.52 -15.34 0.60
N SER A 27 -0.59 -14.60 0.45
CA SER A 27 -0.86 -13.79 -0.73
C SER A 27 0.17 -12.68 -0.91
N SER A 28 0.46 -11.92 0.14
CA SER A 28 1.41 -10.81 0.08
C SER A 28 2.87 -11.27 0.16
N GLY A 29 3.22 -12.22 1.04
CA GLY A 29 4.61 -12.63 1.24
C GLY A 29 5.16 -13.53 0.13
N TYR A 30 4.34 -14.43 -0.42
CA TYR A 30 4.80 -15.45 -1.36
C TYR A 30 4.31 -15.22 -2.78
N GLU A 31 3.02 -14.95 -2.97
CA GLU A 31 2.41 -14.87 -4.31
C GLU A 31 2.73 -13.55 -5.00
N PHE A 32 2.46 -12.43 -4.33
CA PHE A 32 2.43 -11.07 -4.91
C PHE A 32 3.24 -10.00 -4.15
N PRO A 33 4.39 -10.28 -3.52
CA PRO A 33 5.09 -9.30 -2.67
C PRO A 33 5.42 -8.00 -3.39
N TRP A 34 5.90 -8.09 -4.62
CA TRP A 34 6.19 -6.90 -5.42
C TRP A 34 4.91 -6.12 -5.79
N ASP A 35 3.81 -6.82 -6.09
CA ASP A 35 2.57 -6.18 -6.53
C ASP A 35 1.85 -5.51 -5.34
N TYR A 36 1.86 -6.11 -4.14
CA TYR A 36 1.39 -5.45 -2.92
C TYR A 36 2.22 -4.21 -2.58
N VAL A 37 3.56 -4.28 -2.64
CA VAL A 37 4.41 -3.10 -2.39
C VAL A 37 4.14 -1.99 -3.39
N ARG A 38 4.15 -2.30 -4.70
CA ARG A 38 3.91 -1.27 -5.74
C ARG A 38 2.51 -0.70 -5.71
N SER A 39 1.49 -1.52 -5.45
CA SER A 39 0.12 -1.01 -5.33
C SER A 39 -0.04 -0.08 -4.14
N LEU A 40 0.54 -0.42 -2.98
CA LEU A 40 0.48 0.44 -1.79
C LEU A 40 1.27 1.74 -1.96
N GLU A 41 2.38 1.73 -2.70
CA GLU A 41 3.09 2.93 -3.13
C GLU A 41 2.15 3.91 -3.90
N PHE A 42 1.33 3.41 -4.82
CA PHE A 42 0.34 4.23 -5.53
C PHE A 42 -0.89 4.57 -4.68
N ALA A 43 -1.30 3.67 -3.78
CA ALA A 43 -2.36 3.91 -2.81
C ALA A 43 -2.00 5.10 -1.89
N LEU A 44 -0.73 5.19 -1.47
CA LEU A 44 -0.22 6.34 -0.72
C LEU A 44 -0.38 7.65 -1.50
N PHE A 45 0.02 7.71 -2.78
CA PHE A 45 -0.29 8.89 -3.62
C PHE A 45 -1.78 9.22 -3.60
N ARG A 46 -2.64 8.22 -3.71
CA ARG A 46 -4.09 8.39 -3.73
C ARG A 46 -4.63 9.10 -2.48
N THR A 47 -4.07 8.78 -1.31
CA THR A 47 -4.44 9.47 -0.05
C THR A 47 -4.06 10.95 -0.04
N TYR A 48 -3.03 11.37 -0.79
CA TYR A 48 -2.57 12.76 -0.81
C TYR A 48 -3.38 13.65 -1.76
N CYS A 49 -4.34 13.08 -2.49
CA CYS A 49 -5.30 13.81 -3.31
C CYS A 49 -6.40 14.49 -2.47
N VAL A 50 -6.46 14.18 -1.17
CA VAL A 50 -7.43 14.73 -0.22
C VAL A 50 -6.79 15.89 0.56
N PRO A 51 -7.31 17.13 0.45
CA PRO A 51 -6.69 18.29 1.07
C PRO A 51 -6.52 18.22 2.59
N SER A 52 -7.45 17.61 3.33
CA SER A 52 -7.32 17.45 4.79
C SER A 52 -6.13 16.57 5.16
N ILE A 53 -5.93 15.47 4.41
CA ILE A 53 -4.83 14.53 4.62
C ILE A 53 -3.50 15.18 4.23
N SER A 54 -3.40 15.76 3.03
CA SER A 54 -2.15 16.37 2.55
C SER A 54 -1.73 17.58 3.39
N ALA A 55 -2.67 18.39 3.88
CA ALA A 55 -2.39 19.49 4.79
C ALA A 55 -1.80 19.01 6.12
N LEU A 56 -2.34 17.92 6.68
CA LEU A 56 -1.76 17.30 7.87
C LEU A 56 -0.35 16.77 7.59
N LEU A 57 -0.15 16.06 6.48
CA LEU A 57 1.17 15.54 6.09
C LEU A 57 2.19 16.66 5.90
N ALA A 58 1.79 17.78 5.27
CA ALA A 58 2.63 18.96 5.12
C ALA A 58 3.00 19.54 6.49
N LYS A 59 2.03 19.65 7.41
CA LYS A 59 2.28 20.12 8.78
C LYS A 59 3.27 19.25 9.55
N THR A 60 3.29 17.93 9.31
CA THR A 60 4.28 17.04 9.96
C THR A 60 5.70 17.30 9.47
N GLY A 61 5.89 17.74 8.22
CA GLY A 61 7.19 17.94 7.59
C GLY A 61 7.96 16.65 7.25
N GLU A 62 7.43 15.45 7.55
CA GLU A 62 8.14 14.19 7.33
C GLU A 62 8.36 13.87 5.86
N PHE A 63 7.41 14.23 5.00
CA PHE A 63 7.51 14.01 3.55
C PHE A 63 8.55 14.92 2.91
N GLU A 64 8.68 16.16 3.39
CA GLU A 64 9.69 17.10 2.90
C GLU A 64 11.09 16.70 3.39
N ARG A 65 11.23 16.43 4.70
CA ARG A 65 12.53 16.33 5.36
C ARG A 65 13.09 14.92 5.40
N ARG A 66 12.22 13.91 5.52
CA ARG A 66 12.59 12.51 5.74
C ARG A 66 11.76 11.51 4.91
N PRO A 67 11.53 11.75 3.60
CA PRO A 67 10.61 10.95 2.79
C PRO A 67 10.96 9.45 2.78
N GLN A 68 12.25 9.10 2.68
CA GLN A 68 12.69 7.70 2.69
C GLN A 68 12.35 6.99 4.00
N ARG A 69 12.63 7.62 5.14
CA ARG A 69 12.35 7.04 6.45
C ARG A 69 10.84 6.92 6.69
N ARG A 70 10.08 7.96 6.31
CA ARG A 70 8.61 7.96 6.40
C ARG A 70 7.97 6.82 5.58
N TYR A 71 8.54 6.51 4.41
CA TYR A 71 8.15 5.37 3.58
C TYR A 71 8.51 4.04 4.25
N ASP A 72 9.77 3.84 4.62
CA ASP A 72 10.25 2.58 5.21
C ASP A 72 9.53 2.25 6.53
N ASP A 73 9.27 3.26 7.37
CA ASP A 73 8.50 3.12 8.61
C ASP A 73 7.11 2.55 8.36
N THR A 74 6.38 3.12 7.38
CA THR A 74 5.02 2.65 7.08
C THR A 74 5.03 1.25 6.49
N ALA A 75 5.93 1.00 5.53
CA ALA A 75 6.05 -0.31 4.89
C ALA A 75 6.36 -1.40 5.93
N LEU A 76 7.30 -1.16 6.83
CA LEU A 76 7.68 -2.11 7.88
C LEU A 76 6.56 -2.31 8.92
N LEU A 77 5.91 -1.23 9.39
CA LEU A 77 4.80 -1.36 10.35
C LEU A 77 3.65 -2.19 9.78
N MET A 78 3.31 -2.02 8.50
CA MET A 78 2.30 -2.85 7.85
C MET A 78 2.79 -4.29 7.66
N ALA A 79 4.04 -4.46 7.21
CA ALA A 79 4.63 -5.79 7.02
C ALA A 79 4.69 -6.60 8.32
N GLU A 80 4.96 -5.98 9.47
CA GLU A 80 4.96 -6.62 10.78
C GLU A 80 3.60 -7.21 11.15
N MET A 81 2.52 -6.45 10.91
CA MET A 81 1.16 -6.92 11.17
C MET A 81 0.77 -8.08 10.24
N VAL A 82 1.23 -8.06 8.99
CA VAL A 82 0.95 -9.13 8.02
C VAL A 82 1.80 -10.38 8.30
N GLU A 83 3.09 -10.21 8.57
CA GLU A 83 4.04 -11.29 8.76
C GLU A 83 3.82 -12.03 10.07
N HIS A 84 3.46 -11.33 11.14
CA HIS A 84 3.30 -11.95 12.46
C HIS A 84 1.83 -12.04 12.89
N GLY A 85 0.93 -11.27 12.28
CA GLY A 85 -0.45 -11.08 12.74
C GLY A 85 -0.55 -9.92 13.73
N TYR A 86 -1.60 -9.12 13.62
CA TYR A 86 -1.81 -7.91 14.43
C TYR A 86 -1.94 -8.21 15.95
N ASP A 87 -2.29 -9.45 16.33
CA ASP A 87 -2.37 -9.90 17.73
C ASP A 87 -1.12 -10.63 18.23
N SER A 88 -0.06 -10.73 17.42
CA SER A 88 1.24 -11.21 17.90
C SER A 88 1.96 -10.15 18.74
N PRO A 89 2.98 -10.50 19.55
CA PRO A 89 3.77 -9.51 20.27
C PRO A 89 4.34 -8.40 19.37
N ARG A 90 4.88 -8.78 18.20
CA ARG A 90 5.44 -7.82 17.23
C ARG A 90 4.35 -7.03 16.51
N GLY A 91 3.27 -7.67 16.07
CA GLY A 91 2.13 -6.99 15.44
C GLY A 91 1.46 -5.98 16.37
N ARG A 92 1.28 -6.32 17.66
CA ARG A 92 0.78 -5.37 18.66
C ARG A 92 1.76 -4.21 18.91
N GLU A 93 3.06 -4.45 18.82
CA GLU A 93 4.06 -3.38 18.93
C GLU A 93 4.00 -2.42 17.74
N ALA A 94 3.91 -2.95 16.51
CA ALA A 94 3.70 -2.15 15.32
C ALA A 94 2.41 -1.33 15.40
N LEU A 95 1.30 -1.97 15.80
CA LEU A 95 0.00 -1.30 15.93
C LEU A 95 0.01 -0.20 17.01
N ARG A 96 0.72 -0.41 18.13
CA ARG A 96 0.93 0.64 19.14
C ARG A 96 1.68 1.85 18.57
N VAL A 97 2.66 1.62 17.71
CA VAL A 97 3.38 2.71 17.02
C VAL A 97 2.44 3.45 16.08
N VAL A 98 1.66 2.73 15.27
CA VAL A 98 0.64 3.32 14.38
C VAL A 98 -0.34 4.18 15.19
N ASN A 99 -0.92 3.64 16.26
CA ASN A 99 -1.87 4.36 17.12
C ASN A 99 -1.24 5.58 17.78
N ARG A 100 0.00 5.47 18.25
CA ARG A 100 0.75 6.60 18.83
C ARG A 100 0.97 7.72 17.81
N LEU A 101 1.34 7.38 16.57
CA LEU A 101 1.59 8.37 15.53
C LEU A 101 0.31 9.08 15.08
N HIS A 102 -0.80 8.35 14.95
CA HIS A 102 -2.09 8.94 14.58
C HIS A 102 -2.72 9.72 15.74
N GLY A 103 -2.61 9.24 16.97
CA GLY A 103 -3.18 9.89 18.17
C GLY A 103 -2.53 11.22 18.59
N ARG A 104 -1.46 11.65 17.89
CA ARG A 104 -0.85 12.98 18.06
C ARG A 104 -1.62 14.09 17.34
N TYR A 105 -2.56 13.72 16.47
CA TYR A 105 -3.27 14.63 15.59
C TYR A 105 -4.77 14.37 15.62
N GLU A 106 -5.55 15.42 15.41
CA GLU A 106 -6.99 15.30 15.20
C GLU A 106 -7.23 14.92 13.73
N ILE A 107 -7.41 13.62 13.48
CA ILE A 107 -7.71 13.07 12.16
C ILE A 107 -9.20 12.70 12.16
N SER A 108 -9.93 13.14 11.14
CA SER A 108 -11.35 12.81 11.01
C SER A 108 -11.54 11.29 10.92
N ASN A 109 -12.66 10.78 11.43
CA ASN A 109 -12.96 9.35 11.31
C ASN A 109 -13.08 8.93 9.83
N ASP A 110 -13.57 9.83 8.96
CA ASP A 110 -13.78 9.56 7.54
C ASP A 110 -12.45 9.46 6.79
N ASP A 111 -11.50 10.33 7.10
CA ASP A 111 -10.14 10.26 6.56
C ASP A 111 -9.47 8.94 6.99
N MET A 112 -9.65 8.53 8.26
CA MET A 112 -9.14 7.25 8.75
C MET A 112 -9.79 6.05 8.04
N ARG A 113 -11.12 6.06 7.87
CA ARG A 113 -11.86 5.04 7.10
C ARG A 113 -11.38 5.00 5.66
N TYR A 114 -11.19 6.16 5.04
CA TYR A 114 -10.76 6.29 3.66
C TYR A 114 -9.35 5.73 3.46
N VAL A 115 -8.37 6.21 4.23
CA VAL A 115 -6.98 5.74 4.15
C VAL A 115 -6.91 4.23 4.35
N LEU A 116 -7.59 3.69 5.37
CA LEU A 116 -7.62 2.24 5.60
C LEU A 116 -8.21 1.47 4.42
N SER A 117 -9.24 2.01 3.75
CA SER A 117 -9.84 1.38 2.57
C SER A 117 -8.84 1.21 1.42
N THR A 118 -7.87 2.12 1.29
CA THR A 118 -6.85 2.05 0.24
C THR A 118 -5.94 0.83 0.40
N PHE A 119 -5.67 0.40 1.63
CA PHE A 119 -4.89 -0.81 1.89
C PHE A 119 -5.62 -2.09 1.48
N ILE A 120 -6.95 -2.06 1.40
CA ILE A 120 -7.78 -3.17 0.94
C ILE A 120 -7.87 -3.16 -0.57
N PHE A 121 -8.39 -2.06 -1.13
CA PHE A 121 -8.93 -2.07 -2.48
C PHE A 121 -7.88 -1.74 -3.56
N ASP A 122 -6.91 -0.87 -3.30
CA ASP A 122 -5.89 -0.51 -4.29
C ASP A 122 -5.00 -1.71 -4.65
N PRO A 123 -4.52 -2.54 -3.70
CA PRO A 123 -3.84 -3.79 -4.05
C PRO A 123 -4.70 -4.77 -4.84
N ILE A 124 -5.98 -4.91 -4.49
CA ILE A 124 -6.90 -5.80 -5.21
C ILE A 124 -7.08 -5.34 -6.67
N GLU A 125 -7.30 -4.03 -6.88
CA GLU A 125 -7.45 -3.46 -8.22
C GLU A 125 -6.16 -3.58 -9.04
N TRP A 126 -5.01 -3.30 -8.42
CA TRP A 126 -3.70 -3.44 -9.04
C TRP A 126 -3.44 -4.89 -9.47
N ILE A 127 -3.58 -5.86 -8.56
CA ILE A 127 -3.28 -7.26 -8.82
C ILE A 127 -4.24 -7.85 -9.86
N THR A 128 -5.51 -7.42 -9.85
CA THR A 128 -6.47 -7.79 -10.91
C THR A 128 -5.98 -7.38 -12.30
N ARG A 129 -5.33 -6.21 -12.41
CA ARG A 129 -4.86 -5.67 -13.71
C ARG A 129 -3.45 -6.11 -14.11
N TYR A 130 -2.57 -6.32 -13.13
CA TYR A 130 -1.11 -6.44 -13.32
C TYR A 130 -0.47 -7.61 -12.58
N GLY A 131 -1.24 -8.37 -11.81
CA GLY A 131 -0.81 -9.62 -11.21
C GLY A 131 -0.68 -10.74 -12.24
N TRP A 132 0.19 -11.71 -11.96
CA TRP A 132 0.36 -12.88 -12.83
C TRP A 132 -0.87 -13.82 -12.83
N ARG A 133 -1.75 -13.68 -11.84
CA ARG A 133 -3.12 -14.22 -11.77
C ARG A 133 -3.99 -13.21 -10.99
N PRO A 134 -5.31 -13.20 -11.19
CA PRO A 134 -6.20 -12.45 -10.30
C PRO A 134 -6.18 -13.04 -8.89
N LEU A 135 -6.51 -12.21 -7.90
CA LEU A 135 -6.80 -12.66 -6.55
C LEU A 135 -8.07 -13.51 -6.55
N THR A 136 -8.08 -14.54 -5.71
CA THR A 136 -9.28 -15.32 -5.39
C THR A 136 -10.22 -14.50 -4.51
N ASP A 137 -11.50 -14.87 -4.45
CA ASP A 137 -12.43 -14.21 -3.52
C ASP A 137 -12.01 -14.38 -2.05
N HIS A 138 -11.31 -15.48 -1.73
CA HIS A 138 -10.72 -15.69 -0.41
C HIS A 138 -9.66 -14.65 -0.07
N GLU A 139 -8.77 -14.33 -1.02
CA GLU A 139 -7.77 -13.26 -0.84
C GLU A 139 -8.43 -11.89 -0.69
N ARG A 140 -9.47 -11.61 -1.48
CA ARG A 140 -10.20 -10.33 -1.44
C ARG A 140 -10.92 -10.13 -0.11
N LEU A 141 -11.63 -11.15 0.36
CA LEU A 141 -12.33 -11.12 1.65
C LEU A 141 -11.33 -11.12 2.80
N ALA A 142 -10.24 -11.89 2.73
CA ALA A 142 -9.18 -11.85 3.74
C ALA A 142 -8.57 -10.46 3.89
N ALA A 143 -8.28 -9.76 2.79
CA ALA A 143 -7.80 -8.37 2.85
C ALA A 143 -8.81 -7.45 3.55
N PHE A 144 -10.10 -7.59 3.21
CA PHE A 144 -11.18 -6.85 3.87
C PHE A 144 -11.27 -7.13 5.37
N HIS A 145 -11.30 -8.40 5.79
CA HIS A 145 -11.36 -8.77 7.22
C HIS A 145 -10.09 -8.36 7.97
N PHE A 146 -8.91 -8.55 7.37
CA PHE A 146 -7.63 -8.18 7.97
C PHE A 146 -7.57 -6.68 8.29
N TYR A 147 -7.82 -5.82 7.31
CA TYR A 147 -7.73 -4.38 7.54
C TYR A 147 -8.92 -3.84 8.34
N SER A 148 -10.11 -4.45 8.25
CA SER A 148 -11.20 -4.12 9.18
C SER A 148 -10.81 -4.41 10.63
N ALA A 149 -10.17 -5.56 10.89
CA ALA A 149 -9.67 -5.92 12.22
C ALA A 149 -8.55 -4.97 12.71
N VAL A 150 -7.69 -4.49 11.80
CA VAL A 150 -6.71 -3.43 12.10
C VAL A 150 -7.43 -2.12 12.44
N GLY A 151 -8.42 -1.70 11.65
CA GLY A 151 -9.18 -0.47 11.87
C GLY A 151 -9.91 -0.43 13.21
N VAL A 152 -10.53 -1.54 13.62
CA VAL A 152 -11.15 -1.68 14.95
C VAL A 152 -10.12 -1.45 16.07
N ARG A 153 -8.91 -2.02 15.94
CA ARG A 153 -7.83 -1.86 16.92
C ARG A 153 -7.17 -0.48 16.89
N MET A 154 -7.31 0.24 15.78
CA MET A 154 -6.98 1.66 15.67
C MET A 154 -8.06 2.57 16.26
N GLY A 155 -9.20 2.00 16.67
CA GLY A 155 -10.32 2.74 17.23
C GLY A 155 -11.18 3.46 16.19
N ILE A 156 -11.01 3.16 14.90
CA ILE A 156 -11.82 3.71 13.81
C ILE A 156 -13.27 3.25 13.97
N LYS A 157 -14.21 4.19 13.90
CA LYS A 157 -15.63 3.96 14.14
C LYS A 157 -16.34 3.69 12.82
N GLU A 158 -17.44 2.94 12.90
CA GLU A 158 -18.38 2.76 11.80
C GLU A 158 -17.71 2.29 10.49
N LEU A 159 -16.81 1.32 10.59
CA LEU A 159 -16.26 0.67 9.41
C LEU A 159 -17.42 0.05 8.59
N PRO A 160 -17.49 0.29 7.26
CA PRO A 160 -18.56 -0.27 6.47
C PRO A 160 -18.58 -1.81 6.57
N PRO A 161 -19.75 -2.43 6.84
CA PRO A 161 -19.81 -3.80 7.36
C PRO A 161 -19.56 -4.88 6.30
N THR A 162 -19.54 -4.52 5.02
CA THR A 162 -19.36 -5.47 3.92
C THR A 162 -18.31 -4.95 2.94
N TYR A 163 -17.69 -5.89 2.22
CA TYR A 163 -16.73 -5.58 1.15
C TYR A 163 -17.31 -4.56 0.15
N SER A 164 -18.56 -4.77 -0.30
CA SER A 164 -19.20 -3.90 -1.29
C SER A 164 -19.53 -2.52 -0.72
N ALA A 165 -20.01 -2.44 0.53
CA ALA A 165 -20.29 -1.16 1.19
C ALA A 165 -19.00 -0.35 1.39
N TYR A 166 -17.90 -0.99 1.78
CA TYR A 166 -16.64 -0.29 1.99
C TYR A 166 -16.01 0.17 0.66
N LEU A 167 -16.14 -0.62 -0.40
CA LEU A 167 -15.71 -0.20 -1.74
C LEU A 167 -16.56 0.97 -2.27
N ALA A 168 -17.87 0.96 -2.02
CA ALA A 168 -18.76 2.07 -2.38
C ALA A 168 -18.37 3.35 -1.62
N PHE A 169 -18.19 3.25 -0.29
CA PHE A 169 -17.71 4.36 0.54
C PHE A 169 -16.40 4.95 0.00
N LYS A 170 -15.41 4.11 -0.33
CA LYS A 170 -14.13 4.59 -0.88
C LYS A 170 -14.33 5.42 -2.15
N ARG A 171 -15.15 4.93 -3.08
CA ARG A 171 -15.38 5.59 -4.38
C ARG A 171 -16.10 6.92 -4.20
N GLU A 172 -17.15 6.93 -3.39
CA GLU A 172 -17.91 8.14 -3.07
C GLU A 172 -17.02 9.18 -2.36
N TYR A 173 -16.23 8.75 -1.38
CA TYR A 173 -15.30 9.63 -0.68
C TYR A 173 -14.29 10.28 -1.65
N GLU A 174 -13.73 9.51 -2.58
CA GLU A 174 -12.80 10.03 -3.60
C GLU A 174 -13.47 11.04 -4.54
N GLU A 175 -14.68 10.75 -5.00
CA GLU A 175 -15.44 11.64 -5.87
C GLU A 175 -15.75 12.98 -5.19
N GLN A 176 -16.01 12.96 -3.88
CA GLN A 176 -16.33 14.16 -3.11
C GLN A 176 -15.08 14.97 -2.68
N HIS A 177 -13.96 14.31 -2.40
CA HIS A 177 -12.82 14.94 -1.73
C HIS A 177 -11.61 15.17 -2.63
N PHE A 178 -11.52 14.51 -3.80
CA PHE A 178 -10.38 14.72 -4.70
C PHE A 178 -10.50 16.07 -5.37
N THR A 179 -9.67 16.99 -4.92
CA THR A 179 -9.59 18.35 -5.46
C THR A 179 -8.16 18.86 -5.36
N TYR A 180 -7.83 19.85 -6.18
CA TYR A 180 -6.51 20.46 -6.14
C TYR A 180 -6.27 21.20 -4.82
N SER A 181 -5.07 21.07 -4.27
CA SER A 181 -4.54 21.90 -3.19
C SER A 181 -3.03 22.04 -3.34
N ASP A 182 -2.46 23.17 -2.91
CA ASP A 182 -1.01 23.39 -2.94
C ASP A 182 -0.27 22.37 -2.06
N THR A 183 -0.91 21.92 -0.97
CA THR A 183 -0.36 20.86 -0.11
C THR A 183 -0.38 19.49 -0.79
N ASN A 184 -1.41 19.15 -1.58
CA ASN A 184 -1.41 17.95 -2.43
C ASN A 184 -0.22 18.01 -3.38
N ARG A 185 -0.04 19.14 -4.09
CA ARG A 185 1.05 19.34 -5.04
C ARG A 185 2.41 19.11 -4.38
N ALA A 186 2.65 19.73 -3.23
CA ALA A 186 3.92 19.61 -2.51
C ALA A 186 4.20 18.17 -2.07
N ILE A 187 3.24 17.51 -1.41
CA ILE A 187 3.39 16.13 -0.92
C ILE A 187 3.56 15.14 -2.09
N GLY A 188 2.79 15.34 -3.17
CA GLY A 188 2.93 14.58 -4.41
C GLY A 188 4.33 14.72 -5.00
N GLN A 189 4.89 15.94 -4.99
CA GLN A 189 6.23 16.21 -5.52
C GLN A 189 7.32 15.52 -4.69
N TYR A 190 7.28 15.64 -3.36
CA TYR A 190 8.26 14.95 -2.49
C TYR A 190 8.23 13.43 -2.68
N THR A 191 7.04 12.85 -2.86
CA THR A 191 6.89 11.41 -3.10
C THR A 191 7.42 11.02 -4.48
N LEU A 192 7.18 11.84 -5.50
CA LEU A 192 7.71 11.63 -6.85
C LEU A 192 9.24 11.71 -6.89
N ASP A 193 9.83 12.66 -6.17
CA ASP A 193 11.27 12.82 -6.05
C ASP A 193 11.91 11.64 -5.31
N LEU A 194 11.25 11.15 -4.24
CA LEU A 194 11.64 9.92 -3.57
C LEU A 194 11.69 8.75 -4.55
N PHE A 195 10.64 8.55 -5.36
CA PHE A 195 10.61 7.44 -6.32
C PHE A 195 11.70 7.59 -7.37
N CYS A 196 11.94 8.82 -7.87
CA CYS A 196 13.05 9.10 -8.78
C CYS A 196 14.41 8.71 -8.18
N SER A 197 14.64 8.98 -6.89
CA SER A 197 15.89 8.66 -6.20
C SER A 197 16.22 7.16 -6.11
N TRP A 198 15.23 6.30 -6.32
CA TRP A 198 15.42 4.85 -6.24
C TRP A 198 16.02 4.23 -7.49
N TYR A 199 15.95 4.93 -8.62
CA TYR A 199 16.38 4.42 -9.92
C TYR A 199 17.58 5.19 -10.43
N PRO A 200 18.53 4.51 -11.10
CA PRO A 200 19.68 5.17 -11.72
C PRO A 200 19.32 5.94 -13.00
N ALA A 201 18.07 5.86 -13.46
CA ALA A 201 17.59 6.56 -14.65
C ALA A 201 17.45 8.07 -14.41
N PRO A 202 17.52 8.92 -15.46
CA PRO A 202 17.30 10.36 -15.31
C PRO A 202 15.96 10.66 -14.62
N PRO A 203 15.91 11.58 -13.63
CA PRO A 203 14.69 11.86 -12.87
C PRO A 203 13.49 12.22 -13.75
N ALA A 204 13.71 12.96 -14.85
CA ALA A 204 12.66 13.32 -15.80
C ALA A 204 12.02 12.11 -16.51
N LEU A 205 12.75 11.01 -16.70
CA LEU A 205 12.19 9.81 -17.31
C LEU A 205 11.38 9.02 -16.28
N THR A 206 11.92 8.84 -15.08
CA THR A 206 11.26 8.13 -13.99
C THR A 206 9.98 8.85 -13.58
N SER A 207 10.02 10.19 -13.44
CA SER A 207 8.85 10.98 -13.07
C SER A 207 7.72 10.83 -14.09
N ARG A 208 8.01 10.91 -15.39
CA ARG A 208 7.02 10.69 -16.45
C ARG A 208 6.43 9.28 -16.42
N ALA A 209 7.24 8.26 -16.11
CA ALA A 209 6.75 6.89 -15.98
C ALA A 209 5.80 6.73 -14.77
N VAL A 210 6.12 7.34 -13.63
CA VAL A 210 5.26 7.35 -12.44
C VAL A 210 3.96 8.12 -12.70
N LEU A 211 4.06 9.33 -13.26
CA LEU A 211 2.89 10.14 -13.62
C LEU A 211 1.99 9.46 -14.65
N ALA A 212 2.55 8.68 -15.57
CA ALA A 212 1.78 7.91 -16.55
C ALA A 212 0.96 6.77 -15.92
N MET A 213 1.28 6.38 -14.68
CA MET A 213 0.55 5.37 -13.92
C MET A 213 -0.52 5.96 -13.00
N LEU A 214 -0.48 7.26 -12.71
CA LEU A 214 -1.55 7.95 -11.98
C LEU A 214 -2.79 8.08 -12.87
N ASP A 215 -3.98 8.00 -12.26
CA ASP A 215 -5.23 8.22 -12.99
C ASP A 215 -5.56 9.72 -13.12
N GLY A 216 -6.58 10.03 -13.94
CA GLY A 216 -7.00 11.41 -14.22
C GLY A 216 -7.34 12.20 -12.95
N PRO A 217 -8.22 11.70 -12.07
CA PRO A 217 -8.55 12.37 -10.81
C PRO A 217 -7.31 12.67 -9.96
N MET A 218 -6.37 11.73 -9.82
CA MET A 218 -5.13 11.97 -9.08
C MET A 218 -4.27 13.05 -9.73
N LEU A 219 -4.07 12.99 -11.05
CA LEU A 219 -3.30 14.01 -11.78
C LEU A 219 -3.90 15.41 -11.59
N THR A 220 -5.22 15.55 -11.67
CA THR A 220 -5.94 16.80 -11.42
C THR A 220 -5.76 17.27 -9.98
N ALA A 221 -5.96 16.40 -8.99
CA ALA A 221 -5.85 16.73 -7.57
C ALA A 221 -4.42 17.14 -7.16
N PHE A 222 -3.40 16.68 -7.89
CA PHE A 222 -2.02 17.12 -7.73
C PHE A 222 -1.63 18.31 -8.61
N GLY A 223 -2.42 18.66 -9.63
CA GLY A 223 -2.03 19.59 -10.69
C GLY A 223 -0.85 19.08 -11.54
N PHE A 224 -0.62 17.77 -11.59
CA PHE A 224 0.44 17.18 -12.42
C PHE A 224 0.03 17.11 -13.89
N PRO A 225 0.97 17.29 -14.84
CA PRO A 225 0.64 17.22 -16.24
C PRO A 225 0.30 15.78 -16.65
N ALA A 226 -0.80 15.64 -17.37
CA ALA A 226 -1.15 14.37 -18.01
C ALA A 226 -0.03 13.91 -18.95
N GLN A 227 0.28 12.62 -18.89
CA GLN A 227 1.28 12.03 -19.77
C GLN A 227 0.66 11.59 -21.10
N PRO A 228 1.44 11.56 -22.20
CA PRO A 228 0.94 11.07 -23.48
C PRO A 228 0.34 9.67 -23.36
N ALA A 229 -0.81 9.44 -24.01
CA ALA A 229 -1.54 8.17 -23.90
C ALA A 229 -0.71 6.93 -24.28
N TRP A 230 0.25 7.09 -25.21
CA TRP A 230 1.16 6.01 -25.59
C TRP A 230 2.07 5.59 -24.43
N LEU A 231 2.51 6.53 -23.57
CA LEU A 231 3.40 6.25 -22.45
C LEU A 231 2.65 5.50 -21.35
N THR A 232 1.44 5.94 -21.02
CA THR A 232 0.53 5.21 -20.12
C THR A 232 0.25 3.80 -20.64
N ARG A 233 0.00 3.65 -21.95
CA ARG A 233 -0.21 2.33 -22.55
C ARG A 233 1.04 1.46 -22.45
N ALA A 234 2.21 2.02 -22.76
CA ALA A 234 3.49 1.30 -22.68
C ALA A 234 3.78 0.83 -21.24
N ALA A 235 3.63 1.70 -20.24
CA ALA A 235 3.82 1.35 -18.84
C ALA A 235 2.88 0.21 -18.38
N ARG A 236 1.59 0.32 -18.71
CA ARG A 236 0.60 -0.73 -18.40
C ARG A 236 0.89 -2.05 -19.10
N THR A 237 1.33 -2.01 -20.37
CA THR A 237 1.73 -3.20 -21.11
C THR A 237 2.98 -3.83 -20.52
N ALA A 238 3.96 -3.04 -20.09
CA ALA A 238 5.17 -3.55 -19.43
C ALA A 238 4.84 -4.30 -18.13
N LEU A 239 3.91 -3.79 -17.33
CA LEU A 239 3.43 -4.47 -16.12
C LEU A 239 2.72 -5.80 -16.44
N ARG A 240 1.92 -5.86 -17.51
CA ARG A 240 1.29 -7.11 -17.97
C ARG A 240 2.32 -8.11 -18.50
N ALA A 241 3.32 -7.63 -19.24
CA ALA A 241 4.43 -8.48 -19.70
C ALA A 241 5.20 -9.07 -18.51
N ARG A 242 5.50 -8.25 -17.49
CA ARG A 242 6.08 -8.73 -16.22
C ARG A 242 5.21 -9.82 -15.60
N ALA A 243 3.89 -9.64 -15.52
CA ALA A 243 2.98 -10.66 -14.98
C ALA A 243 3.11 -12.00 -15.72
N THR A 244 3.14 -11.98 -17.05
CA THR A 244 3.35 -13.19 -17.87
C THR A 244 4.69 -13.85 -17.57
N THR A 245 5.78 -13.07 -17.47
CA THR A 245 7.09 -13.61 -17.09
C THR A 245 7.05 -14.23 -15.69
N VAL A 246 6.48 -13.53 -14.70
CA VAL A 246 6.38 -14.01 -13.32
C VAL A 246 5.58 -15.31 -13.23
N ARG A 247 4.56 -15.51 -14.06
CA ARG A 247 3.78 -16.77 -14.13
C ARG A 247 4.65 -17.98 -14.51
N LEU A 248 5.70 -17.77 -15.31
CA LEU A 248 6.59 -18.84 -15.77
C LEU A 248 7.74 -19.13 -14.79
N LEU A 249 8.00 -18.22 -13.85
CA LEU A 249 9.03 -18.41 -12.83
C LEU A 249 8.58 -19.40 -11.74
N PRO A 250 9.53 -20.11 -11.09
CA PRO A 250 9.20 -20.96 -9.96
C PRO A 250 8.57 -20.16 -8.81
N PRO A 251 7.66 -20.77 -8.02
CA PRO A 251 7.08 -20.12 -6.85
C PRO A 251 8.15 -19.77 -5.82
N ARG A 252 7.94 -18.68 -5.08
CA ARG A 252 8.85 -18.27 -4.00
C ARG A 252 8.82 -19.27 -2.87
N ARG A 253 10.00 -19.59 -2.33
CA ARG A 253 10.16 -20.48 -1.17
C ARG A 253 10.26 -19.75 0.16
N THR A 254 10.72 -18.50 0.12
CA THR A 254 10.82 -17.61 1.27
C THR A 254 9.88 -16.42 1.09
N PRO A 255 9.17 -16.00 2.15
CA PRO A 255 8.32 -14.82 2.06
C PRO A 255 9.19 -13.57 1.95
N ARG A 256 8.66 -12.55 1.27
CA ARG A 256 9.19 -11.18 1.29
C ARG A 256 8.18 -10.25 1.93
N LEU A 257 8.43 -9.91 3.19
CA LEU A 257 7.62 -8.99 3.99
C LEU A 257 8.56 -8.03 4.72
N THR A 258 8.85 -8.26 6.00
CA THR A 258 9.74 -7.38 6.79
C THR A 258 11.21 -7.47 6.37
N ASN A 259 11.60 -8.60 5.78
CA ASN A 259 12.97 -8.95 5.42
C ASN A 259 13.44 -8.42 4.06
N ASP A 260 12.97 -7.24 3.62
CA ASP A 260 13.43 -6.68 2.34
C ASP A 260 14.90 -6.22 2.45
N PRO A 261 15.85 -6.86 1.74
CA PRO A 261 17.25 -6.45 1.78
C PRO A 261 17.48 -5.05 1.19
N LYS A 262 16.48 -4.46 0.54
CA LYS A 262 16.54 -3.11 -0.04
C LYS A 262 16.04 -2.01 0.91
N ASN A 263 15.69 -2.33 2.16
CA ASN A 263 15.33 -1.31 3.14
C ASN A 263 16.51 -0.35 3.35
N ARG A 264 16.26 0.95 3.18
CA ARG A 264 17.32 1.97 3.19
C ARG A 264 17.50 2.61 4.56
N SER A 265 16.41 2.75 5.32
CA SER A 265 16.43 3.42 6.64
C SER A 265 16.81 2.47 7.78
N TYR A 266 16.51 1.18 7.65
CA TYR A 266 16.78 0.12 8.62
C TYR A 266 17.47 -1.07 7.94
N PRO A 267 18.74 -0.94 7.51
CA PRO A 267 19.45 -2.01 6.83
C PRO A 267 19.53 -3.27 7.71
N GLY A 268 19.13 -4.42 7.16
CA GLY A 268 19.16 -5.71 7.87
C GLY A 268 17.95 -5.98 8.78
N TYR A 269 16.91 -5.14 8.73
CA TYR A 269 15.64 -5.41 9.41
C TYR A 269 15.14 -6.85 9.16
N PRO A 270 14.66 -7.59 10.17
CA PRO A 270 14.42 -7.17 11.56
C PRO A 270 15.63 -7.35 12.53
N THR A 271 16.83 -7.65 12.04
CA THR A 271 17.98 -7.92 12.92
C THR A 271 18.45 -6.63 13.58
N GLY A 272 18.42 -6.57 14.91
CA GLY A 272 18.82 -5.39 15.68
C GLY A 272 17.78 -4.27 15.75
N TYR A 273 16.57 -4.49 15.20
CA TYR A 273 15.47 -3.55 15.22
C TYR A 273 14.18 -4.20 15.74
N ARG A 274 13.32 -3.41 16.34
CA ARG A 274 11.96 -3.81 16.69
C ARG A 274 10.95 -2.76 16.19
N PRO A 275 9.66 -3.13 16.07
CA PRO A 275 8.64 -2.20 15.59
C PRO A 275 8.60 -0.88 16.37
N ALA A 276 8.90 -0.90 17.68
CA ALA A 276 8.92 0.31 18.51
C ALA A 276 9.99 1.34 18.12
N ASP A 277 11.03 0.95 17.37
CA ASP A 277 12.09 1.84 16.88
C ASP A 277 11.67 2.60 15.62
N LEU A 278 10.56 2.18 15.00
CA LEU A 278 9.98 2.76 13.79
C LEU A 278 9.12 3.99 14.11
N GLY A 279 8.95 4.82 13.08
CA GLY A 279 8.12 6.02 13.12
C GLY A 279 8.91 7.29 13.38
N ALA A 280 8.31 8.43 12.99
CA ALA A 280 8.85 9.73 13.31
C ALA A 280 8.89 9.96 14.84
N PRO A 281 9.94 10.62 15.36
CA PRO A 281 10.06 10.94 16.79
C PRO A 281 8.84 11.73 17.30
#